data_AF-A0A5N6A0D3-F1
#
_entry.id   AF-A0A5N6A0D3-F1
#
_cell.length_a   1.000
_cell.length_b   1.000
_cell.length_c   1.000
_cell.angle_alpha   90.00
_cell.angle_beta   90.00
_cell.angle_gamma   90.00
#
_symmetry.space_group_name_H-M   'P 1'
#
loop_
_entity.id
_entity.type
_entity.pdbx_description
1 polymer ?
#
loop_
_entity_poly.entity_id
_entity_poly.type
_entity_poly.pdbx_seq_one_letter_code
_entity_poly.pdbx_strand_id
1 'polypeptide(L)'
;MGVCALGATDVGLPTVVILSALPVEYDAVRRHMKGVREVELPQGTLLEVGGVVGVDWRVALVETGPTNTRAALIAQHVIEHYAPQALCFVGVAGSLKDDVRIGDVVAATRIYGYHGGREGRDGFSARPTAWEPSHRVDQLLRSARRNEPWAFLRPEERETTAPPEVHLAPIAAGDVVVDSRDSTTARRIRRHYNDAVAVEMESHGVTQAVRMRNDVETLVVRGISDGADGNKSRADAEGSQQLASRNAAAFALRVLRDLRVPSGTRSVHASERHPLSVAVVRPRLEPGPQRVDGHKPAPAEESWAHHPVVTVGERSYLVYEGPEDLLTEDHDAGVIRRQARARSLPDRDRTGAFVWLRQVRALPGTGAGSETEAHRSLRREAELCHRFGGPKVVQLLGREDTVTLALRWPVDTRHGGPRDTLREYCPTSPVGAERPNSVRLLRALRGLIPVTETLDRLHEAGIAHRALRPTAIVLGDPGMSLRDLGLAATRPRPGEHPGPYQAPEQRHGALSGPGPATDVYQLGAILHQLLAGRPPVEGLPPYRSSGPVPPGLAQLLAATLARDPAARPPLRMLRAGLHGAARELARAPHLP
;
A
#
# COMPACT_ATOMS: atom_id res chain seq x y z
N MET A 1 21.70 18.80 24.24
CA MET A 1 21.95 18.40 22.84
C MET A 1 21.08 17.18 22.56
N GLY A 2 20.23 17.29 21.55
CA GLY A 2 18.96 16.56 21.44
C GLY A 2 19.11 15.08 21.12
N VAL A 3 18.56 14.25 22.00
CA VAL A 3 18.22 12.86 21.71
C VAL A 3 17.02 12.89 20.77
N CYS A 4 17.25 12.59 19.50
CA CYS A 4 16.21 12.51 18.48
C CYS A 4 15.37 11.27 18.76
N ALA A 5 14.18 11.47 19.33
CA ALA A 5 13.19 10.42 19.49
C ALA A 5 12.81 9.89 18.10
N LEU A 6 12.99 8.57 17.90
CA LEU A 6 12.49 7.84 16.75
C LEU A 6 10.99 8.12 16.60
N GLY A 7 10.58 8.70 15.46
CA GLY A 7 9.18 8.84 15.10
C GLY A 7 8.49 7.47 15.12
N ALA A 8 7.37 7.39 15.83
CA ALA A 8 6.70 6.17 16.25
C ALA A 8 5.95 5.38 15.15
N THR A 9 6.42 5.37 13.90
CA THR A 9 5.69 4.76 12.76
C THR A 9 6.39 3.58 12.08
N ASP A 10 7.59 3.18 12.50
CA ASP A 10 8.45 2.29 11.70
C ASP A 10 8.88 1.00 12.43
N VAL A 11 8.29 0.69 13.58
CA VAL A 11 8.66 -0.49 14.39
C VAL A 11 7.92 -1.73 13.85
N GLY A 12 8.58 -2.52 12.98
CA GLY A 12 8.12 -3.88 12.62
C GLY A 12 8.14 -4.27 11.14
N LEU A 13 8.46 -3.37 10.21
CA LEU A 13 8.61 -3.74 8.79
C LEU A 13 9.91 -4.55 8.56
N PRO A 14 9.91 -5.53 7.63
CA PRO A 14 11.16 -6.15 7.18
C PRO A 14 12.02 -5.10 6.46
N THR A 15 13.33 -5.22 6.61
CA THR A 15 14.31 -4.32 5.98
C THR A 15 14.86 -4.97 4.72
N VAL A 16 14.84 -4.23 3.62
CA VAL A 16 15.60 -4.52 2.42
C VAL A 16 16.74 -3.53 2.30
N VAL A 17 17.93 -4.05 2.00
CA VAL A 17 19.05 -3.23 1.59
C VAL A 17 19.06 -3.17 0.07
N ILE A 18 19.03 -1.97 -0.50
CA ILE A 18 19.22 -1.75 -1.93
C ILE A 18 20.60 -1.13 -2.13
N LEU A 19 21.42 -1.81 -2.91
CA LEU A 19 22.73 -1.30 -3.33
C LEU A 19 22.61 -0.78 -4.76
N SER A 20 23.32 0.31 -5.03
CA SER A 20 23.60 0.83 -6.37
C SER A 20 25.08 1.21 -6.47
N ALA A 21 25.68 1.17 -7.66
CA ALA A 21 27.10 1.50 -7.85
C ALA A 21 27.31 2.97 -8.20
N LEU A 22 26.40 3.56 -8.98
CA LEU A 22 26.52 4.91 -9.52
C LEU A 22 25.42 5.86 -9.00
N PRO A 23 25.67 7.19 -8.98
CA PRO A 23 24.65 8.17 -8.58
C PRO A 23 23.35 8.09 -9.39
N VAL A 24 23.43 7.87 -10.71
CA VAL A 24 22.24 7.74 -11.58
C VAL A 24 21.38 6.53 -11.22
N GLU A 25 22.01 5.44 -10.78
CA GLU A 25 21.34 4.22 -10.33
C GLU A 25 20.71 4.44 -8.95
N TYR A 26 21.43 5.11 -8.06
CA TYR A 26 20.97 5.52 -6.74
C TYR A 26 19.70 6.37 -6.84
N ASP A 27 19.76 7.43 -7.66
CA ASP A 27 18.66 8.36 -7.90
C ASP A 27 17.42 7.66 -8.47
N ALA A 28 17.64 6.67 -9.35
CA ALA A 28 16.56 5.90 -9.96
C ALA A 28 15.75 5.08 -8.94
N VAL A 29 16.36 4.65 -7.84
CA VAL A 29 15.66 4.02 -6.70
C VAL A 29 15.12 5.10 -5.77
N ARG A 30 15.95 6.08 -5.41
CA ARG A 30 15.65 7.13 -4.42
C ARG A 30 14.38 7.92 -4.73
N ARG A 31 14.08 8.16 -6.01
CA ARG A 31 12.85 8.85 -6.46
C ARG A 31 11.55 8.17 -6.01
N HIS A 32 11.59 6.87 -5.74
CA HIS A 32 10.43 6.09 -5.27
C HIS A 32 10.27 6.12 -3.74
N MET A 33 11.30 6.57 -3.02
CA MET A 33 11.30 6.58 -1.56
C MET A 33 10.59 7.80 -0.97
N LYS A 34 9.98 7.62 0.21
CA LYS A 34 9.29 8.63 1.01
C LYS A 34 9.74 8.53 2.47
N GLY A 35 9.61 9.66 3.18
CA GLY A 35 10.02 9.75 4.59
C GLY A 35 11.51 9.47 4.78
N VAL A 36 12.33 9.91 3.82
CA VAL A 36 13.75 9.56 3.77
C VAL A 36 14.55 10.34 4.80
N ARG A 37 15.45 9.63 5.49
CA ARG A 37 16.45 10.20 6.38
C ARG A 37 17.82 9.61 6.06
N GLU A 38 18.84 10.44 6.17
CA GLU A 38 20.23 9.98 6.09
C GLU A 38 20.67 9.35 7.41
N VAL A 39 21.49 8.31 7.32
CA VAL A 39 22.05 7.56 8.45
C VAL A 39 23.52 7.29 8.16
N GLU A 40 24.37 7.59 9.12
CA GLU A 40 25.79 7.24 9.10
C GLU A 40 26.03 5.99 9.94
N LEU A 41 26.68 4.98 9.36
CA LEU A 41 27.15 3.80 10.08
C LEU A 41 28.44 4.11 10.85
N PRO A 42 28.78 3.36 11.93
CA PRO A 42 29.99 3.62 12.74
C PRO A 42 31.31 3.68 11.97
N GLN A 43 31.37 3.04 10.80
CA GLN A 43 32.53 3.01 9.91
C GLN A 43 32.55 4.18 8.90
N GLY A 44 31.60 5.11 8.97
CA GLY A 44 31.50 6.28 8.10
C GLY A 44 30.74 6.07 6.79
N THR A 45 30.08 4.91 6.61
CA THR A 45 29.22 4.69 5.43
C THR A 45 27.91 5.44 5.60
N LEU A 46 27.60 6.34 4.66
CA LEU A 46 26.32 7.06 4.59
C LEU A 46 25.30 6.26 3.78
N LEU A 47 24.06 6.25 4.25
CA LEU A 47 22.94 5.64 3.56
C LEU A 47 21.63 6.38 3.84
N GLU A 48 20.65 6.19 2.97
CA GLU A 48 19.31 6.73 3.18
C GLU A 48 18.31 5.63 3.55
N VAL A 49 17.51 5.88 4.59
CA VAL A 49 16.47 4.98 5.06
C VAL A 49 15.10 5.61 4.84
N GLY A 50 14.17 4.87 4.24
CA GLY A 50 12.79 5.31 4.05
C GLY A 50 11.86 4.18 3.63
N GLY A 51 10.63 4.53 3.25
CA GLY A 51 9.65 3.59 2.70
C GLY A 51 9.41 3.83 1.22
N VAL A 52 8.88 2.84 0.50
CA VAL A 52 8.40 2.99 -0.88
C VAL A 52 6.89 2.75 -0.90
N VAL A 53 6.15 3.66 -1.54
CA VAL A 53 4.68 3.55 -1.59
C VAL A 53 4.28 2.24 -2.27
N GLY A 54 3.46 1.45 -1.58
CA GLY A 54 2.97 0.17 -2.08
C GLY A 54 3.93 -1.01 -1.92
N VAL A 55 5.08 -0.82 -1.28
CA VAL A 55 6.05 -1.86 -0.91
C VAL A 55 6.14 -1.91 0.61
N ASP A 56 5.76 -3.04 1.21
CA ASP A 56 5.72 -3.23 2.67
C ASP A 56 7.11 -3.54 3.26
N TRP A 57 8.10 -2.72 2.90
CA TRP A 57 9.50 -2.86 3.32
C TRP A 57 10.07 -1.51 3.76
N ARG A 58 10.90 -1.54 4.80
CA ARG A 58 11.86 -0.46 5.06
C ARG A 58 13.01 -0.62 4.07
N VAL A 59 13.31 0.42 3.32
CA VAL A 59 14.40 0.45 2.34
C VAL A 59 15.59 1.19 2.94
N ALA A 60 16.74 0.52 3.00
CA ALA A 60 18.05 1.12 3.24
C ALA A 60 18.82 1.17 1.91
N LEU A 61 18.95 2.36 1.33
CA LEU A 61 19.58 2.59 0.03
C LEU A 61 21.02 3.08 0.21
N VAL A 62 21.97 2.43 -0.48
CA VAL A 62 23.41 2.70 -0.34
C VAL A 62 24.07 2.79 -1.72
N GLU A 63 24.84 3.85 -1.93
CA GLU A 63 25.77 3.94 -3.05
C GLU A 63 27.08 3.24 -2.69
N THR A 64 27.46 2.25 -3.49
CA THR A 64 28.65 1.43 -3.25
C THR A 64 29.89 1.97 -3.95
N GLY A 65 29.74 2.64 -5.09
CA GLY A 65 30.84 2.87 -6.02
C GLY A 65 31.21 1.62 -6.84
N PRO A 66 32.03 1.77 -7.88
CA PRO A 66 32.37 0.67 -8.76
C PRO A 66 33.32 -0.34 -8.09
N THR A 67 33.42 -1.54 -8.68
CA THR A 67 34.25 -2.72 -8.31
C THR A 67 33.60 -3.71 -7.34
N ASN A 68 33.91 -4.99 -7.55
CA ASN A 68 33.41 -6.09 -6.75
C ASN A 68 33.88 -6.01 -5.29
N THR A 69 35.15 -5.69 -5.06
CA THR A 69 35.71 -5.61 -3.70
C THR A 69 35.01 -4.55 -2.86
N ARG A 70 34.79 -3.36 -3.44
CA ARG A 70 34.12 -2.26 -2.73
C ARG A 70 32.66 -2.60 -2.44
N ALA A 71 31.94 -3.12 -3.43
CA ALA A 71 30.55 -3.54 -3.26
C ALA A 71 30.41 -4.65 -2.21
N ALA A 72 31.34 -5.60 -2.14
CA ALA A 72 31.35 -6.66 -1.13
C ALA A 72 31.53 -6.12 0.30
N LEU A 73 32.48 -5.20 0.51
CA LEU A 73 32.76 -4.60 1.82
C LEU A 73 31.57 -3.79 2.34
N ILE A 74 30.96 -2.98 1.47
CA ILE A 74 29.79 -2.17 1.83
C ILE A 74 28.59 -3.08 2.08
N ALA A 75 28.35 -4.07 1.23
CA ALA A 75 27.27 -5.04 1.43
C ALA A 75 27.41 -5.73 2.80
N GLN A 76 28.60 -6.21 3.17
CA GLN A 76 28.84 -6.84 4.47
C GLN A 76 28.48 -5.92 5.64
N HIS A 77 29.01 -4.69 5.67
CA HIS A 77 28.75 -3.76 6.77
C HIS A 77 27.26 -3.45 6.93
N VAL A 78 26.56 -3.24 5.81
CA VAL A 78 25.14 -2.88 5.85
C VAL A 78 24.29 -4.10 6.23
N ILE A 79 24.66 -5.32 5.79
CA ILE A 79 24.02 -6.57 6.23
C ILE A 79 24.19 -6.77 7.74
N GLU A 80 25.40 -6.58 8.28
CA GLU A 80 25.69 -6.72 9.70
C GLU A 80 24.90 -5.72 10.55
N HIS A 81 24.77 -4.48 10.08
CA HIS A 81 24.06 -3.43 10.81
C HIS A 81 22.54 -3.60 10.78
N TYR A 82 21.96 -3.90 9.62
CA TYR A 82 20.51 -3.93 9.43
C TYR A 82 19.87 -5.31 9.59
N ALA A 83 20.65 -6.39 9.55
CA ALA A 83 20.17 -7.77 9.49
C ALA A 83 18.98 -7.91 8.52
N PRO A 84 19.14 -7.49 7.24
CA PRO A 84 18.03 -7.38 6.32
C PRO A 84 17.49 -8.75 5.92
N GLN A 85 16.20 -8.82 5.57
CA GLN A 85 15.61 -10.04 5.05
C GLN A 85 15.75 -10.16 3.53
N ALA A 86 16.11 -9.06 2.86
CA ALA A 86 16.45 -9.07 1.46
C ALA A 86 17.59 -8.09 1.14
N LEU A 87 18.38 -8.44 0.13
CA LEU A 87 19.37 -7.56 -0.48
C LEU A 87 19.09 -7.49 -1.98
N CYS A 88 18.93 -6.28 -2.50
CA CYS A 88 18.77 -6.03 -3.92
C CYS A 88 19.96 -5.25 -4.45
N PHE A 89 20.53 -5.70 -5.55
CA PHE A 89 21.50 -4.91 -6.29
C PHE A 89 20.89 -4.42 -7.59
N VAL A 90 20.74 -3.11 -7.69
CA VAL A 90 20.10 -2.43 -8.82
C VAL A 90 21.14 -1.52 -9.48
N GLY A 91 21.28 -1.62 -10.80
CA GLY A 91 22.13 -0.71 -11.56
C GLY A 91 22.10 -0.97 -13.05
N VAL A 92 23.12 -0.52 -13.77
CA VAL A 92 23.24 -0.71 -15.22
C VAL A 92 24.21 -1.84 -15.59
N ALA A 93 24.14 -2.30 -16.83
CA ALA A 93 25.05 -3.26 -17.43
C ALA A 93 25.19 -3.02 -18.94
N GLY A 94 26.30 -3.48 -19.51
CA GLY A 94 26.48 -3.56 -20.96
C GLY A 94 25.89 -4.86 -21.52
N SER A 95 25.30 -4.81 -22.70
CA SER A 95 24.77 -5.98 -23.40
C SER A 95 25.89 -6.79 -24.04
N LEU A 96 25.83 -8.12 -23.90
CA LEU A 96 26.73 -9.08 -24.58
C LEU A 96 26.08 -9.73 -25.82
N LYS A 97 24.81 -9.41 -26.10
CA LYS A 97 23.99 -10.05 -27.15
C LYS A 97 23.21 -9.01 -27.95
N ASP A 98 23.03 -9.26 -29.24
CA ASP A 98 22.35 -8.33 -30.15
C ASP A 98 20.83 -8.25 -29.95
N ASP A 99 20.24 -9.29 -29.36
CA ASP A 99 18.82 -9.39 -29.06
C ASP A 99 18.43 -8.76 -27.71
N VAL A 100 19.42 -8.30 -26.92
CA VAL A 100 19.21 -7.60 -25.65
C VAL A 100 19.49 -6.11 -25.84
N ARG A 101 18.43 -5.30 -25.82
CA ARG A 101 18.43 -3.90 -26.29
C ARG A 101 18.67 -2.92 -25.15
N ILE A 102 19.15 -1.72 -25.49
CA ILE A 102 19.23 -0.60 -24.54
C ILE A 102 17.84 -0.32 -23.95
N GLY A 103 17.79 -0.17 -22.63
CA GLY A 103 16.56 0.01 -21.86
C GLY A 103 15.90 -1.30 -21.39
N ASP A 104 16.27 -2.46 -21.96
CA ASP A 104 15.83 -3.75 -21.43
C ASP A 104 16.36 -3.98 -20.02
N VAL A 105 15.69 -4.86 -19.27
CA VAL A 105 16.11 -5.26 -17.93
C VAL A 105 16.54 -6.72 -17.93
N VAL A 106 17.71 -7.00 -17.35
CA VAL A 106 18.19 -8.35 -17.07
C VAL A 106 18.11 -8.59 -15.57
N ALA A 107 17.23 -9.49 -15.15
CA ALA A 107 17.23 -10.00 -13.79
C ALA A 107 17.99 -11.32 -13.73
N ALA A 108 19.01 -11.37 -12.87
CA ALA A 108 20.00 -12.42 -12.90
C ALA A 108 19.43 -13.77 -12.47
N THR A 109 19.52 -14.77 -13.35
CA THR A 109 19.33 -16.18 -12.97
C THR A 109 20.63 -16.82 -12.50
N ARG A 110 21.77 -16.19 -12.84
CA ARG A 110 23.10 -16.61 -12.41
C ARG A 110 24.06 -15.42 -12.49
N ILE A 111 25.01 -15.33 -11.57
CA ILE A 111 26.11 -14.35 -11.62
C ILE A 111 27.44 -15.09 -11.74
N TYR A 112 28.17 -14.85 -12.83
CA TYR A 112 29.50 -15.42 -13.07
C TYR A 112 30.60 -14.43 -12.68
N GLY A 113 31.52 -14.82 -11.79
CA GLY A 113 32.79 -14.13 -11.62
C GLY A 113 33.77 -14.52 -12.73
N TYR A 114 33.95 -13.69 -13.76
CA TYR A 114 34.69 -14.09 -14.96
C TYR A 114 36.23 -14.02 -14.84
N HIS A 115 36.74 -13.50 -13.72
CA HIS A 115 38.17 -13.41 -13.45
C HIS A 115 38.79 -14.71 -12.93
N GLY A 116 37.99 -15.64 -12.39
CA GLY A 116 38.48 -16.87 -11.77
C GLY A 116 39.01 -17.88 -12.80
N GLY A 117 40.28 -18.26 -12.71
CA GLY A 117 40.90 -19.23 -13.61
C GLY A 117 42.40 -19.43 -13.38
N ARG A 118 43.01 -20.26 -14.22
CA ARG A 118 44.46 -20.44 -14.30
C ARG A 118 44.96 -19.86 -15.61
N GLU A 119 45.98 -19.02 -15.55
CA GLU A 119 46.70 -18.55 -16.73
C GLU A 119 47.98 -19.36 -16.89
N GLY A 120 48.15 -20.00 -18.06
CA GLY A 120 49.30 -20.84 -18.38
C GLY A 120 49.74 -20.65 -19.82
N ARG A 121 50.71 -21.47 -20.27
CA ARG A 121 51.27 -21.38 -21.63
C ARG A 121 50.22 -21.58 -22.72
N ASP A 122 49.20 -22.38 -22.45
CA ASP A 122 48.10 -22.69 -23.39
C ASP A 122 46.93 -21.68 -23.31
N GLY A 123 47.11 -20.59 -22.56
CA GLY A 123 46.12 -19.53 -22.35
C GLY A 123 45.34 -19.64 -21.04
N PHE A 124 44.23 -18.91 -20.97
CA PHE A 124 43.38 -18.84 -19.78
C PHE A 124 42.42 -20.04 -19.71
N SER A 125 42.48 -20.78 -18.60
CA SER A 125 41.53 -21.84 -18.25
C SER A 125 40.57 -21.35 -17.18
N ALA A 126 39.32 -21.08 -17.57
CA ALA A 126 38.29 -20.60 -16.65
C ALA A 126 37.98 -21.63 -15.54
N ARG A 127 37.83 -21.13 -14.31
CA ARG A 127 37.34 -21.87 -13.15
C ARG A 127 36.11 -21.15 -12.61
N PRO A 128 34.95 -21.33 -13.27
CA PRO A 128 33.78 -20.52 -13.02
C PRO A 128 33.29 -20.71 -11.58
N THR A 129 33.10 -19.59 -10.88
CA THR A 129 32.29 -19.55 -9.66
C THR A 129 31.00 -18.83 -10.01
N ALA A 130 29.87 -19.44 -9.66
CA ALA A 130 28.56 -18.93 -9.96
C ALA A 130 27.70 -18.81 -8.70
N TRP A 131 26.96 -17.72 -8.61
CA TRP A 131 25.85 -17.57 -7.67
C TRP A 131 24.52 -17.76 -8.41
N GLU A 132 23.52 -18.30 -7.73
CA GLU A 132 22.14 -18.43 -8.22
C GLU A 132 21.17 -17.89 -7.16
N PRO A 133 20.04 -17.29 -7.59
CA PRO A 133 18.99 -16.88 -6.66
C PRO A 133 18.33 -18.11 -6.00
N SER A 134 17.72 -17.89 -4.84
CA SER A 134 16.88 -18.92 -4.24
C SER A 134 15.74 -19.32 -5.19
N HIS A 135 15.26 -20.56 -5.08
CA HIS A 135 14.11 -21.01 -5.89
C HIS A 135 12.91 -20.06 -5.77
N ARG A 136 12.72 -19.49 -4.58
CA ARG A 136 11.66 -18.52 -4.31
C ARG A 136 11.82 -17.25 -5.13
N VAL A 137 13.02 -16.66 -5.13
CA VAL A 137 13.32 -15.46 -5.90
C VAL A 137 13.22 -15.74 -7.41
N ASP A 138 13.71 -16.88 -7.90
CA ASP A 138 13.53 -17.29 -9.31
C ASP A 138 12.05 -17.34 -9.71
N GLN A 139 11.19 -17.97 -8.89
CA GLN A 139 9.76 -18.01 -9.17
C GLN A 139 9.11 -16.62 -9.15
N LEU A 140 9.52 -15.75 -8.24
CA LEU A 140 9.05 -14.37 -8.18
C LEU A 140 9.46 -13.57 -9.42
N LEU A 141 10.70 -13.72 -9.89
CA LEU A 141 11.20 -13.10 -11.11
C LEU A 141 10.38 -13.52 -12.35
N ARG A 142 10.18 -14.83 -12.53
CA ARG A 142 9.34 -15.40 -13.61
C ARG A 142 7.91 -14.87 -13.55
N SER A 143 7.38 -14.77 -12.33
CA SER A 143 6.04 -14.25 -12.08
C SER A 143 5.94 -12.76 -12.42
N ALA A 144 6.89 -11.94 -11.98
CA ALA A 144 6.94 -10.50 -12.22
C ALA A 144 7.06 -10.18 -13.71
N ARG A 145 7.94 -10.87 -14.44
CA ARG A 145 8.07 -10.74 -15.90
C ARG A 145 6.75 -10.95 -16.64
N ARG A 146 5.96 -11.96 -16.24
CA ARG A 146 4.70 -12.30 -16.93
C ARG A 146 3.53 -11.37 -16.61
N ASN A 147 3.55 -10.67 -15.46
CA ASN A 147 2.36 -10.01 -14.95
C ASN A 147 2.68 -8.56 -14.55
N GLU A 148 2.42 -7.65 -15.49
CA GLU A 148 2.64 -6.21 -15.33
C GLU A 148 4.05 -5.89 -14.78
N PRO A 149 5.12 -6.22 -15.53
CA PRO A 149 6.50 -5.96 -15.11
C PRO A 149 6.77 -4.46 -14.89
N TRP A 150 6.01 -3.59 -15.55
CA TRP A 150 6.23 -2.14 -15.60
C TRP A 150 5.24 -1.34 -14.74
N ALA A 151 4.66 -1.98 -13.73
CA ALA A 151 3.68 -1.41 -12.82
C ALA A 151 4.18 -0.16 -12.04
N PHE A 152 5.48 -0.09 -11.78
CA PHE A 152 6.13 1.05 -11.09
C PHE A 152 6.57 2.18 -12.03
N LEU A 153 6.40 2.02 -13.35
CA LEU A 153 6.59 3.10 -14.32
C LEU A 153 5.24 3.76 -14.61
N ARG A 154 5.18 5.09 -14.45
CA ARG A 154 4.03 5.87 -14.89
C ARG A 154 3.88 5.74 -16.42
N PRO A 155 2.66 5.86 -16.97
CA PRO A 155 2.47 5.80 -18.42
C PRO A 155 3.34 6.80 -19.20
N GLU A 156 3.52 8.01 -18.65
CA GLU A 156 4.35 9.08 -19.22
C GLU A 156 5.86 8.79 -19.16
N GLU A 157 6.29 7.90 -18.26
CA GLU A 157 7.70 7.48 -18.11
C GLU A 157 8.06 6.30 -19.03
N ARG A 158 7.07 5.76 -19.77
CA ARG A 158 7.30 4.74 -20.80
C ARG A 158 7.67 5.47 -22.09
N GLU A 159 8.93 5.89 -22.17
CA GLU A 159 9.47 6.71 -23.27
C GLU A 159 9.36 6.03 -24.65
N THR A 160 9.17 4.71 -24.71
CA THR A 160 9.10 3.92 -25.93
C THR A 160 7.67 3.47 -26.28
N THR A 161 7.34 3.42 -27.58
CA THR A 161 6.06 2.90 -28.11
C THR A 161 5.82 1.43 -27.80
N ALA A 162 6.87 0.67 -27.49
CA ALA A 162 6.82 -0.68 -26.94
C ALA A 162 7.53 -0.72 -25.57
N PRO A 163 6.94 -1.33 -24.53
CA PRO A 163 7.57 -1.42 -23.22
C PRO A 163 8.87 -2.24 -23.29
N PRO A 164 9.88 -1.93 -22.45
CA PRO A 164 11.14 -2.68 -22.41
C PRO A 164 10.89 -4.17 -22.13
N GLU A 165 11.82 -5.03 -22.53
CA GLU A 165 11.75 -6.46 -22.21
C GLU A 165 12.44 -6.77 -20.88
N VAL A 166 12.01 -7.86 -20.24
CA VAL A 166 12.66 -8.40 -19.04
C VAL A 166 13.25 -9.76 -19.37
N HIS A 167 14.57 -9.84 -19.38
CA HIS A 167 15.34 -11.05 -19.58
C HIS A 167 15.66 -11.70 -18.24
N LEU A 168 15.42 -13.00 -18.13
CA LEU A 168 15.84 -13.79 -16.96
C LEU A 168 17.02 -14.64 -17.42
N ALA A 169 18.23 -14.16 -17.15
CA ALA A 169 19.43 -14.71 -17.78
C ALA A 169 20.69 -14.48 -16.93
N PRO A 170 21.80 -15.20 -17.22
CA PRO A 170 23.08 -15.01 -16.55
C PRO A 170 23.74 -13.64 -16.84
N ILE A 171 24.45 -13.11 -15.84
CA ILE A 171 25.25 -11.88 -15.94
C ILE A 171 26.72 -12.21 -15.59
N ALA A 172 27.66 -11.66 -16.36
CA ALA A 172 29.09 -11.74 -16.12
C ALA A 172 29.56 -10.52 -15.32
N ALA A 173 30.28 -10.74 -14.22
CA ALA A 173 30.67 -9.72 -13.26
C ALA A 173 32.18 -9.73 -13.02
N GLY A 174 32.83 -8.56 -13.07
CA GLY A 174 34.27 -8.45 -12.86
C GLY A 174 34.80 -7.01 -12.94
N ASP A 175 36.01 -6.74 -12.43
CA ASP A 175 36.54 -5.37 -12.26
C ASP A 175 37.07 -4.68 -13.53
N VAL A 176 36.72 -5.15 -14.73
CA VAL A 176 37.13 -4.55 -16.00
C VAL A 176 35.91 -4.01 -16.75
N VAL A 177 35.97 -2.74 -17.15
CA VAL A 177 35.00 -2.16 -18.09
C VAL A 177 35.22 -2.81 -19.46
N VAL A 178 34.21 -3.54 -19.95
CA VAL A 178 34.25 -4.14 -21.29
C VAL A 178 33.61 -3.15 -22.27
N ASP A 179 34.45 -2.42 -23.00
CA ASP A 179 34.02 -1.41 -23.99
C ASP A 179 34.40 -1.80 -25.43
N SER A 180 34.57 -3.09 -25.69
CA SER A 180 34.77 -3.62 -27.04
C SER A 180 34.47 -5.12 -27.08
N ARG A 181 33.65 -5.50 -28.07
CA ARG A 181 33.28 -6.89 -28.36
C ARG A 181 34.45 -7.77 -28.81
N ASP A 182 35.55 -7.14 -29.22
CA ASP A 182 36.79 -7.76 -29.66
C ASP A 182 37.92 -7.61 -28.64
N SER A 183 37.62 -7.14 -27.42
CA SER A 183 38.59 -7.18 -26.34
C SER A 183 38.94 -8.63 -25.94
N THR A 184 40.12 -8.83 -25.37
CA THR A 184 40.52 -10.14 -24.82
C THR A 184 39.55 -10.61 -23.73
N THR A 185 39.05 -9.69 -22.92
CA THR A 185 38.02 -9.95 -21.90
C THR A 185 36.69 -10.37 -22.53
N ALA A 186 36.19 -9.65 -23.54
CA ALA A 186 34.95 -10.02 -24.23
C ALA A 186 35.05 -11.41 -24.90
N ARG A 187 36.18 -11.72 -25.56
CA ARG A 187 36.43 -13.06 -26.12
C ARG A 187 36.46 -14.14 -25.04
N ARG A 188 37.06 -13.85 -23.88
CA ARG A 188 37.10 -14.78 -22.73
C ARG A 188 35.69 -15.05 -22.19
N ILE A 189 34.89 -14.00 -22.00
CA ILE A 189 33.49 -14.11 -21.57
C ILE A 189 32.71 -14.96 -22.57
N ARG A 190 32.79 -14.62 -23.87
CA ARG A 190 32.09 -15.36 -24.95
C ARG A 190 32.50 -16.83 -25.05
N ARG A 191 33.77 -17.17 -24.77
CA ARG A 191 34.27 -18.56 -24.85
C ARG A 191 33.85 -19.41 -23.66
N HIS A 192 33.85 -18.85 -22.45
CA HIS A 192 33.72 -19.63 -21.21
C HIS A 192 32.39 -19.44 -20.47
N TYR A 193 31.65 -18.37 -20.80
CA TYR A 193 30.41 -17.94 -20.15
C TYR A 193 29.41 -17.51 -21.22
N ASN A 194 29.26 -18.35 -22.25
CA ASN A 194 28.59 -17.98 -23.50
C ASN A 194 27.07 -17.74 -23.37
N ASP A 195 26.48 -18.16 -22.25
CA ASP A 195 25.08 -17.96 -21.88
C ASP A 195 24.85 -16.62 -21.14
N ALA A 196 25.91 -15.92 -20.73
CA ALA A 196 25.78 -14.58 -20.17
C ALA A 196 25.30 -13.58 -21.22
N VAL A 197 24.30 -12.79 -20.84
CA VAL A 197 23.68 -11.79 -21.72
C VAL A 197 24.07 -10.36 -21.40
N ALA A 198 24.60 -10.12 -20.21
CA ALA A 198 25.03 -8.81 -19.74
C ALA A 198 26.36 -8.87 -18.99
N VAL A 199 27.07 -7.74 -18.95
CA VAL A 199 28.33 -7.57 -18.21
C VAL A 199 28.31 -6.31 -17.34
N GLU A 200 28.78 -6.43 -16.10
CA GLU A 200 28.90 -5.35 -15.12
C GLU A 200 30.07 -5.61 -14.15
N MET A 201 30.24 -4.77 -13.13
CA MET A 201 31.49 -4.68 -12.38
C MET A 201 31.39 -4.97 -10.88
N GLU A 202 30.23 -5.35 -10.35
CA GLU A 202 30.03 -5.36 -8.89
C GLU A 202 29.27 -6.59 -8.36
N SER A 203 28.43 -7.24 -9.18
CA SER A 203 27.49 -8.25 -8.70
C SER A 203 28.17 -9.50 -8.16
N HIS A 204 29.39 -9.81 -8.63
CA HIS A 204 30.17 -10.91 -8.06
C HIS A 204 30.54 -10.61 -6.59
N GLY A 205 30.97 -9.39 -6.30
CA GLY A 205 31.30 -8.96 -4.95
C GLY A 205 30.11 -9.02 -4.00
N VAL A 206 28.97 -8.45 -4.42
CA VAL A 206 27.74 -8.46 -3.63
C VAL A 206 27.25 -9.89 -3.36
N THR A 207 27.29 -10.76 -4.37
CA THR A 207 26.85 -12.15 -4.20
C THR A 207 27.80 -12.98 -3.33
N GLN A 208 29.10 -12.66 -3.30
CA GLN A 208 30.03 -13.27 -2.34
C GLN A 208 29.75 -12.81 -0.90
N ALA A 209 29.35 -11.56 -0.69
CA ALA A 209 29.01 -11.06 0.64
C ALA A 209 27.82 -11.80 1.27
N VAL A 210 26.79 -12.10 0.48
CA VAL A 210 25.61 -12.83 0.96
C VAL A 210 25.77 -14.36 0.92
N ARG A 211 26.85 -14.90 0.33
CA ARG A 211 26.98 -16.35 0.05
C ARG A 211 26.84 -17.24 1.28
N MET A 212 27.30 -16.77 2.44
CA MET A 212 27.23 -17.51 3.71
C MET A 212 25.95 -17.21 4.51
N ARG A 213 25.02 -16.42 3.96
CA ARG A 213 23.75 -16.03 4.59
C ARG A 213 22.60 -16.80 3.97
N ASN A 214 21.97 -17.68 4.76
CA ASN A 214 20.77 -18.42 4.35
C ASN A 214 19.46 -17.67 4.67
N ASP A 215 19.58 -16.52 5.35
CA ASP A 215 18.48 -15.71 5.88
C ASP A 215 18.22 -14.42 5.09
N VAL A 216 19.03 -14.14 4.07
CA VAL A 216 18.94 -12.94 3.22
C VAL A 216 18.59 -13.35 1.79
N GLU A 217 17.36 -13.06 1.36
CA GLU A 217 16.96 -13.26 -0.03
C GLU A 217 17.70 -12.25 -0.93
N THR A 218 18.37 -12.71 -1.97
CA THR A 218 19.19 -11.82 -2.82
C THR A 218 18.64 -11.72 -4.24
N LEU A 219 18.56 -10.50 -4.74
CA LEU A 219 18.06 -10.14 -6.07
C LEU A 219 19.08 -9.24 -6.78
N VAL A 220 19.43 -9.56 -8.03
CA VAL A 220 20.27 -8.69 -8.86
C VAL A 220 19.49 -8.34 -10.13
N VAL A 221 19.30 -7.03 -10.38
CA VAL A 221 18.55 -6.50 -11.51
C VAL A 221 19.37 -5.41 -12.19
N ARG A 222 19.63 -5.59 -13.48
CA ARG A 222 20.41 -4.65 -14.29
C ARG A 222 19.59 -4.09 -15.45
N GLY A 223 19.70 -2.80 -15.70
CA GLY A 223 19.19 -2.17 -16.92
C GLY A 223 20.30 -2.09 -17.95
N ILE A 224 19.99 -2.32 -19.23
CA ILE A 224 20.99 -2.28 -20.29
C ILE A 224 21.23 -0.84 -20.73
N SER A 225 22.43 -0.31 -20.48
CA SER A 225 22.83 1.06 -20.85
C SER A 225 23.50 1.13 -22.22
N ASP A 226 24.30 0.13 -22.57
CA ASP A 226 25.15 0.15 -23.76
C ASP A 226 25.37 -1.26 -24.33
N GLY A 227 26.04 -1.36 -25.48
CA GLY A 227 26.31 -2.62 -26.19
C GLY A 227 27.67 -3.26 -25.93
N ALA A 228 28.45 -2.73 -24.96
CA ALA A 228 29.84 -3.14 -24.68
C ALA A 228 30.74 -3.19 -25.93
N ASP A 229 30.51 -2.27 -26.88
CA ASP A 229 31.02 -2.31 -28.26
C ASP A 229 31.88 -1.10 -28.64
N GLY A 230 32.16 -0.19 -27.71
CA GLY A 230 32.96 1.02 -27.93
C GLY A 230 32.12 2.26 -28.24
N ASN A 231 30.80 2.14 -28.30
CA ASN A 231 29.89 3.27 -28.55
C ASN A 231 29.30 3.87 -27.27
N LYS A 232 29.83 3.52 -26.09
CA LYS A 232 29.28 3.90 -24.79
C LYS A 232 29.09 5.41 -24.62
N SER A 233 30.09 6.22 -24.97
CA SER A 233 30.02 7.70 -24.84
C SER A 233 28.86 8.33 -25.61
N ARG A 234 28.48 7.74 -26.75
CA ARG A 234 27.33 8.20 -27.55
C ARG A 234 26.02 7.79 -26.89
N ALA A 235 25.90 6.54 -26.46
CA ALA A 235 24.72 6.05 -25.76
C ALA A 235 24.47 6.83 -24.45
N ASP A 236 25.53 7.15 -23.69
CA ASP A 236 25.44 7.91 -22.45
C ASP A 236 24.95 9.34 -22.68
N ALA A 237 25.46 10.01 -23.73
CA ALA A 237 25.03 11.35 -24.12
C ALA A 237 23.55 11.40 -24.55
N GLU A 238 23.00 10.28 -25.01
CA GLU A 238 21.60 10.11 -25.40
C GLU A 238 20.67 9.75 -24.21
N GLY A 239 21.20 9.65 -22.98
CA GLY A 239 20.42 9.41 -21.76
C GLY A 239 20.11 7.95 -21.44
N SER A 240 20.78 7.01 -22.12
CA SER A 240 20.55 5.56 -21.98
C SER A 240 20.76 5.03 -20.56
N GLN A 241 21.76 5.54 -19.82
CA GLN A 241 22.01 5.13 -18.43
C GLN A 241 20.84 5.49 -17.49
N GLN A 242 20.24 6.67 -17.67
CA GLN A 242 19.10 7.11 -16.89
C GLN A 242 17.89 6.21 -17.18
N LEU A 243 17.61 5.93 -18.46
CA LEU A 243 16.54 5.03 -18.88
C LEU A 243 16.74 3.62 -18.30
N ALA A 244 17.93 3.04 -18.50
CA ALA A 244 18.31 1.73 -17.99
C ALA A 244 18.14 1.65 -16.47
N SER A 245 18.68 2.62 -15.73
CA SER A 245 18.57 2.70 -14.27
C SER A 245 17.11 2.79 -13.81
N ARG A 246 16.29 3.62 -14.46
CA ARG A 246 14.86 3.78 -14.15
C ARG A 246 14.11 2.47 -14.33
N ASN A 247 14.36 1.75 -15.41
CA ASN A 247 13.71 0.48 -15.72
C ASN A 247 14.15 -0.62 -14.74
N ALA A 248 15.45 -0.70 -14.44
CA ALA A 248 16.00 -1.63 -13.45
C ALA A 248 15.39 -1.41 -12.06
N ALA A 249 15.36 -0.17 -11.59
CA ALA A 249 14.77 0.19 -10.31
C ALA A 249 13.27 -0.12 -10.25
N ALA A 250 12.52 0.21 -11.31
CA ALA A 250 11.09 -0.09 -11.37
C ALA A 250 10.82 -1.60 -11.32
N PHE A 251 11.60 -2.41 -12.06
CA PHE A 251 11.44 -3.85 -12.03
C PHE A 251 11.90 -4.48 -10.70
N ALA A 252 12.98 -4.00 -10.09
CA ALA A 252 13.43 -4.46 -8.79
C ALA A 252 12.37 -4.20 -7.68
N LEU A 253 11.83 -2.98 -7.63
CA LEU A 253 10.74 -2.62 -6.71
C LEU A 253 9.47 -3.44 -6.98
N ARG A 254 9.19 -3.74 -8.26
CA ARG A 254 8.11 -4.64 -8.67
C ARG A 254 8.26 -6.04 -8.08
N VAL A 255 9.46 -6.58 -8.04
CA VAL A 255 9.75 -7.89 -7.46
C VAL A 255 9.69 -7.83 -5.93
N LEU A 256 10.31 -6.81 -5.31
CA LEU A 256 10.29 -6.60 -3.86
C LEU A 256 8.88 -6.50 -3.27
N ARG A 257 7.97 -5.86 -4.00
CA ARG A 257 6.56 -5.79 -3.62
C ARG A 257 5.91 -7.15 -3.40
N ASP A 258 6.27 -8.15 -4.20
CA ASP A 258 5.70 -9.50 -4.14
C ASP A 258 6.55 -10.43 -3.25
N LEU A 259 7.76 -10.04 -2.89
CA LEU A 259 8.62 -10.76 -1.97
C LEU A 259 8.08 -10.62 -0.53
N ARG A 260 7.62 -11.73 0.05
CA ARG A 260 7.16 -11.79 1.44
C ARG A 260 8.24 -12.38 2.33
N VAL A 261 8.39 -11.91 3.56
CA VAL A 261 9.24 -12.62 4.54
C VAL A 261 8.37 -13.64 5.30
N PRO A 262 8.79 -14.91 5.47
CA PRO A 262 8.03 -15.88 6.26
C PRO A 262 7.90 -15.41 7.71
N SER A 263 6.70 -15.49 8.28
CA SER A 263 6.33 -14.96 9.61
C SER A 263 6.96 -15.70 10.81
N GLY A 264 8.07 -16.41 10.63
CA GLY A 264 8.79 -17.17 11.67
C GLY A 264 10.17 -16.62 12.00
N THR A 265 10.78 -15.82 11.13
CA THR A 265 12.05 -15.16 11.39
C THR A 265 11.78 -13.82 12.08
N ARG A 266 11.28 -13.88 13.33
CA ARG A 266 11.45 -12.72 14.21
C ARG A 266 12.94 -12.39 14.19
N SER A 267 13.30 -11.15 13.87
CA SER A 267 14.65 -10.67 14.14
C SER A 267 14.90 -10.92 15.63
N VAL A 268 15.70 -11.94 15.93
CA VAL A 268 16.10 -12.22 17.32
C VAL A 268 17.10 -11.16 17.79
N HIS A 269 17.59 -10.25 16.94
CA HIS A 269 18.68 -9.34 17.29
C HIS A 269 18.51 -7.86 16.86
N ALA A 270 17.27 -7.37 16.72
CA ALA A 270 17.01 -5.93 16.65
C ALA A 270 16.65 -5.32 18.03
N SER A 271 16.68 -6.11 19.12
CA SER A 271 16.70 -5.56 20.48
C SER A 271 18.15 -5.30 20.90
N GLU A 272 18.52 -4.02 20.93
CA GLU A 272 19.53 -3.44 21.81
C GLU A 272 20.91 -4.11 21.80
N ARG A 273 21.78 -3.71 20.86
CA ARG A 273 23.16 -3.39 21.28
C ARG A 273 23.23 -1.89 21.52
N HIS A 274 22.78 -1.47 22.70
CA HIS A 274 23.07 -0.13 23.20
C HIS A 274 24.57 -0.02 23.52
N PRO A 275 25.24 1.10 23.18
CA PRO A 275 26.46 1.46 23.87
C PRO A 275 26.11 1.66 25.35
N LEU A 276 26.90 1.05 26.25
CA LEU A 276 26.68 1.04 27.69
C LEU A 276 26.24 2.43 28.22
N SER A 277 24.99 2.55 28.67
CA SER A 277 24.49 3.76 29.34
C SER A 277 23.73 3.41 30.62
N VAL A 278 24.16 4.03 31.70
CA VAL A 278 23.73 3.90 33.10
C VAL A 278 22.21 4.04 33.27
N ALA A 279 21.63 3.17 34.12
CA ALA A 279 20.20 3.09 34.40
C ALA A 279 19.62 4.36 35.03
N VAL A 280 18.50 4.86 34.48
CA VAL A 280 17.61 5.83 35.14
C VAL A 280 16.21 5.24 35.17
N VAL A 281 15.74 4.93 36.38
CA VAL A 281 14.36 4.49 36.66
C VAL A 281 13.42 5.69 36.57
N ARG A 282 12.27 5.53 35.91
CA ARG A 282 11.14 6.48 35.99
C ARG A 282 9.84 5.76 36.40
N PRO A 283 8.94 6.44 37.14
CA PRO A 283 7.92 5.81 37.97
C PRO A 283 6.62 5.50 37.22
N ARG A 284 5.83 4.58 37.78
CA ARG A 284 4.48 4.21 37.31
C ARG A 284 3.50 5.38 37.52
N LEU A 285 2.60 5.57 36.55
CA LEU A 285 1.42 6.43 36.66
C LEU A 285 0.21 5.60 37.14
N GLU A 286 -0.44 6.08 38.19
CA GLU A 286 -1.71 5.59 38.76
C GLU A 286 -2.93 6.15 37.99
N PRO A 287 -4.13 5.54 38.09
CA PRO A 287 -5.35 6.00 37.41
C PRO A 287 -5.89 7.32 37.98
N GLY A 288 -6.46 8.17 37.12
CA GLY A 288 -7.02 9.47 37.47
C GLY A 288 -8.29 9.44 38.34
N PRO A 289 -8.68 10.59 38.94
CA PRO A 289 -9.60 10.66 40.08
C PRO A 289 -11.09 10.54 39.71
N GLN A 290 -11.88 10.11 40.69
CA GLN A 290 -13.35 10.04 40.66
C GLN A 290 -14.02 11.42 40.65
N ARG A 291 -15.26 11.44 40.13
CA ARG A 291 -16.20 12.59 40.06
C ARG A 291 -16.29 13.36 41.38
N VAL A 292 -16.35 14.69 41.25
CA VAL A 292 -16.84 15.59 42.31
C VAL A 292 -18.10 16.29 41.79
N ASP A 293 -19.19 16.14 42.53
CA ASP A 293 -20.44 16.84 42.32
C ASP A 293 -20.33 18.31 42.74
N GLY A 294 -21.02 19.18 41.99
CA GLY A 294 -21.36 20.53 42.39
C GLY A 294 -20.62 21.61 41.62
N HIS A 295 -21.26 22.16 40.59
CA HIS A 295 -21.28 23.59 40.24
C HIS A 295 -22.49 23.87 39.32
N LYS A 296 -23.10 25.06 39.52
CA LYS A 296 -24.30 25.61 38.84
C LYS A 296 -24.25 25.51 37.29
N PRO A 297 -25.39 25.42 36.59
CA PRO A 297 -25.41 25.25 35.14
C PRO A 297 -24.98 26.55 34.43
N ALA A 298 -23.95 26.44 33.61
CA ALA A 298 -23.59 27.44 32.60
C ALA A 298 -24.55 27.30 31.39
N PRO A 299 -24.77 28.37 30.60
CA PRO A 299 -25.76 28.38 29.53
C PRO A 299 -25.48 27.27 28.51
N ALA A 300 -26.55 26.63 28.05
CA ALA A 300 -26.51 25.50 27.14
C ALA A 300 -26.10 25.95 25.73
N GLU A 301 -24.79 26.01 25.44
CA GLU A 301 -24.28 26.05 24.07
C GLU A 301 -22.78 25.66 24.03
N GLU A 302 -22.52 24.56 23.29
CA GLU A 302 -21.40 24.41 22.36
C GLU A 302 -19.98 24.08 22.87
N SER A 303 -19.75 22.79 23.11
CA SER A 303 -18.44 22.16 22.92
C SER A 303 -18.59 20.66 22.67
N TRP A 304 -18.33 20.20 21.44
CA TRP A 304 -18.23 18.77 21.10
C TRP A 304 -16.96 18.12 21.66
N ALA A 305 -15.98 18.92 22.10
CA ALA A 305 -14.70 18.45 22.62
C ALA A 305 -14.71 18.12 24.12
N HIS A 306 -15.68 18.65 24.89
CA HIS A 306 -15.67 18.56 26.36
C HIS A 306 -17.01 18.16 27.00
N HIS A 307 -18.09 17.98 26.23
CA HIS A 307 -19.36 17.47 26.75
C HIS A 307 -19.75 16.14 26.09
N PRO A 308 -19.94 15.06 26.87
CA PRO A 308 -20.30 13.75 26.33
C PRO A 308 -21.75 13.70 25.86
N VAL A 309 -22.57 14.75 26.02
CA VAL A 309 -24.01 14.76 25.67
C VAL A 309 -24.36 15.96 24.81
N VAL A 310 -24.98 15.72 23.66
CA VAL A 310 -25.49 16.74 22.72
C VAL A 310 -27.01 16.71 22.68
N THR A 311 -27.68 17.86 22.87
CA THR A 311 -29.15 17.95 22.82
C THR A 311 -29.62 18.52 21.48
N VAL A 312 -30.56 17.83 20.84
CA VAL A 312 -31.11 18.14 19.52
C VAL A 312 -32.64 18.08 19.60
N GLY A 313 -33.27 19.24 19.75
CA GLY A 313 -34.70 19.32 20.05
C GLY A 313 -34.98 18.73 21.43
N GLU A 314 -35.93 17.80 21.51
CA GLU A 314 -36.31 17.12 22.76
C GLU A 314 -35.44 15.90 23.09
N ARG A 315 -34.44 15.59 22.26
CA ARG A 315 -33.60 14.39 22.43
C ARG A 315 -32.18 14.77 22.81
N SER A 316 -31.62 14.04 23.77
CA SER A 316 -30.21 14.12 24.11
C SER A 316 -29.45 12.89 23.62
N TYR A 317 -28.21 13.07 23.20
CA TYR A 317 -27.36 12.04 22.60
C TYR A 317 -26.02 11.98 23.34
N LEU A 318 -25.72 10.85 23.96
CA LEU A 318 -24.39 10.57 24.51
C LEU A 318 -23.42 10.25 23.36
N VAL A 319 -22.47 11.14 23.10
CA VAL A 319 -21.42 10.99 22.08
C VAL A 319 -20.32 10.07 22.60
N TYR A 320 -19.87 9.13 21.76
CA TYR A 320 -18.76 8.23 22.06
C TYR A 320 -17.49 8.70 21.35
N GLU A 321 -16.38 8.66 22.08
CA GLU A 321 -15.07 8.63 21.45
C GLU A 321 -14.88 7.30 20.72
N GLY A 322 -14.23 7.35 19.56
CA GLY A 322 -13.98 6.21 18.70
C GLY A 322 -12.70 6.43 17.90
N PRO A 323 -12.33 5.47 17.04
CA PRO A 323 -11.19 5.62 16.15
C PRO A 323 -11.28 6.89 15.29
N GLU A 324 -10.14 7.32 14.74
CA GLU A 324 -10.06 8.40 13.75
C GLU A 324 -11.18 8.23 12.69
N ASP A 325 -11.91 9.32 12.42
CA ASP A 325 -13.11 9.44 11.57
C ASP A 325 -14.50 9.11 12.17
N LEU A 326 -14.58 8.63 13.42
CA LEU A 326 -15.87 8.44 14.11
C LEU A 326 -16.30 9.62 14.99
N LEU A 327 -15.44 10.61 15.17
CA LEU A 327 -15.73 11.91 15.76
C LEU A 327 -14.89 12.94 15.00
N THR A 328 -15.54 13.81 14.23
CA THR A 328 -14.82 14.85 13.47
C THR A 328 -15.61 16.14 13.45
N GLU A 329 -14.90 17.25 13.54
CA GLU A 329 -15.39 18.59 13.25
C GLU A 329 -14.54 19.20 12.13
N ASP A 330 -15.20 19.77 11.13
CA ASP A 330 -14.56 20.37 9.97
C ASP A 330 -15.14 21.77 9.73
N HIS A 331 -14.26 22.72 9.41
CA HIS A 331 -14.56 24.15 9.28
C HIS A 331 -14.23 24.59 7.86
N ASP A 332 -15.27 24.80 7.06
CA ASP A 332 -15.08 24.95 5.62
C ASP A 332 -16.03 26.01 5.07
N ALA A 333 -15.48 27.06 4.45
CA ALA A 333 -16.21 28.08 3.70
C ALA A 333 -17.47 28.62 4.42
N GLY A 334 -17.35 28.92 5.71
CA GLY A 334 -18.45 29.47 6.51
C GLY A 334 -19.46 28.45 7.04
N VAL A 335 -19.13 27.17 7.01
CA VAL A 335 -19.97 26.09 7.56
C VAL A 335 -19.12 25.20 8.46
N ILE A 336 -19.66 24.83 9.62
CA ILE A 336 -19.11 23.81 10.51
C ILE A 336 -19.84 22.49 10.27
N ARG A 337 -19.12 21.42 9.99
CA ARG A 337 -19.64 20.06 9.86
C ARG A 337 -19.17 19.21 11.02
N ARG A 338 -20.08 18.50 11.66
CA ARG A 338 -19.78 17.62 12.79
C ARG A 338 -20.39 16.26 12.56
N GLN A 339 -19.70 15.22 12.99
CA GLN A 339 -20.24 13.87 12.94
C GLN A 339 -19.67 13.03 14.07
N ALA A 340 -20.52 12.20 14.66
CA ALA A 340 -20.11 11.28 15.70
C ALA A 340 -20.99 10.03 15.84
N ARG A 341 -20.41 8.95 16.38
CA ARG A 341 -21.21 7.83 16.92
C ARG A 341 -21.78 8.25 18.28
N ALA A 342 -23.08 8.05 18.49
CA ALA A 342 -23.75 8.44 19.72
C ALA A 342 -24.84 7.44 20.13
N ARG A 343 -25.36 7.57 21.34
CA ARG A 343 -26.56 6.86 21.83
C ARG A 343 -27.58 7.88 22.30
N SER A 344 -28.81 7.80 21.78
CA SER A 344 -29.89 8.62 22.31
C SER A 344 -30.17 8.20 23.76
N LEU A 345 -30.23 9.19 24.65
CA LEU A 345 -30.60 8.98 26.04
C LEU A 345 -32.11 8.65 26.10
N PRO A 346 -32.52 7.70 26.95
CA PRO A 346 -33.94 7.41 27.17
C PRO A 346 -34.66 8.66 27.69
N ASP A 347 -35.85 8.92 27.16
CA ASP A 347 -36.86 9.74 27.83
C ASP A 347 -38.00 8.80 28.27
N ARG A 348 -38.86 9.23 29.19
CA ARG A 348 -39.79 8.48 30.05
C ARG A 348 -40.51 7.26 29.43
N ASP A 349 -40.61 7.13 28.10
CA ASP A 349 -41.26 6.02 27.37
C ASP A 349 -40.45 5.40 26.20
N ARG A 350 -39.14 5.68 26.02
CA ARG A 350 -38.36 5.18 24.86
C ARG A 350 -37.00 4.58 25.23
N THR A 351 -36.74 3.34 24.81
CA THR A 351 -35.40 2.73 24.89
C THR A 351 -34.40 3.48 24.00
N GLY A 352 -33.24 3.85 24.55
CA GLY A 352 -32.18 4.57 23.82
C GLY A 352 -31.67 3.84 22.57
N ALA A 353 -31.30 4.59 21.54
CA ALA A 353 -30.89 4.13 20.23
C ALA A 353 -29.44 4.52 19.92
N PHE A 354 -28.61 3.57 19.49
CA PHE A 354 -27.32 3.96 18.89
C PHE A 354 -27.54 4.60 17.53
N VAL A 355 -26.80 5.68 17.27
CA VAL A 355 -26.91 6.49 16.07
C VAL A 355 -25.56 6.96 15.54
N TRP A 356 -25.49 7.21 14.24
CA TRP A 356 -24.54 8.08 13.59
C TRP A 356 -25.16 9.48 13.51
N LEU A 357 -24.65 10.40 14.32
CA LEU A 357 -25.09 11.78 14.41
C LEU A 357 -24.27 12.62 13.44
N ARG A 358 -24.94 13.44 12.62
CA ARG A 358 -24.32 14.39 11.69
C ARG A 358 -24.98 15.76 11.89
N GLN A 359 -24.18 16.81 11.91
CA GLN A 359 -24.66 18.17 12.06
C GLN A 359 -23.93 19.10 11.12
N VAL A 360 -24.66 20.07 10.58
CA VAL A 360 -24.14 21.15 9.75
C VAL A 360 -24.64 22.45 10.36
N ARG A 361 -23.73 23.35 10.71
CA ARG A 361 -24.04 24.70 11.20
C ARG A 361 -23.45 25.75 10.27
N ALA A 362 -24.26 26.71 9.84
CA ALA A 362 -23.81 27.86 9.06
C ALA A 362 -23.28 28.96 10.00
N LEU A 363 -22.16 29.58 9.64
CA LEU A 363 -21.56 30.67 10.41
C LEU A 363 -22.18 32.03 10.04
N PRO A 364 -22.33 32.96 11.01
CA PRO A 364 -22.83 34.30 10.77
C PRO A 364 -22.01 35.05 9.70
N GLY A 365 -22.68 35.85 8.86
CA GLY A 365 -22.02 36.68 7.83
C GLY A 365 -21.90 36.06 6.43
N THR A 366 -22.34 34.81 6.24
CA THR A 366 -22.32 34.11 4.93
C THR A 366 -23.62 34.21 4.12
N GLY A 367 -24.46 35.19 4.42
CA GLY A 367 -25.82 35.32 3.88
C GLY A 367 -26.85 34.76 4.87
N ALA A 368 -27.10 35.51 5.94
CA ALA A 368 -28.10 35.17 6.94
C ALA A 368 -29.51 35.16 6.30
N GLY A 369 -30.14 33.99 6.24
CA GLY A 369 -31.55 33.83 5.85
C GLY A 369 -31.85 32.76 4.78
N SER A 370 -30.85 32.21 4.08
CA SER A 370 -31.07 31.19 3.03
C SER A 370 -30.44 29.85 3.39
N GLU A 371 -31.18 28.74 3.17
CA GLU A 371 -30.70 27.38 3.41
C GLU A 371 -29.42 27.08 2.59
N THR A 372 -28.32 26.80 3.30
CA THR A 372 -27.02 26.53 2.65
C THR A 372 -27.06 25.22 1.84
N GLU A 373 -26.17 25.09 0.86
CA GLU A 373 -26.00 23.81 0.14
C GLU A 373 -25.69 22.65 1.09
N ALA A 374 -24.96 22.91 2.17
CA ALA A 374 -24.62 21.91 3.17
C ALA A 374 -25.86 21.45 3.97
N HIS A 375 -26.76 22.37 4.32
CA HIS A 375 -28.07 22.05 4.92
C HIS A 375 -28.92 21.19 3.98
N ARG A 376 -29.06 21.63 2.71
CA ARG A 376 -29.80 20.89 1.68
C ARG A 376 -29.24 19.49 1.45
N SER A 377 -27.91 19.35 1.45
CA SER A 377 -27.24 18.06 1.31
C SER A 377 -27.59 17.09 2.43
N LEU A 378 -27.62 17.54 3.68
CA LEU A 378 -27.95 16.67 4.82
C LEU A 378 -29.42 16.23 4.82
N ARG A 379 -30.34 17.08 4.35
CA ARG A 379 -31.75 16.69 4.15
C ARG A 379 -31.91 15.69 3.01
N ARG A 380 -31.22 15.92 1.89
CA ARG A 380 -31.19 14.97 0.77
C ARG A 380 -30.62 13.62 1.19
N GLU A 381 -29.61 13.59 2.05
CA GLU A 381 -29.09 12.33 2.60
C GLU A 381 -30.19 11.54 3.33
N ALA A 382 -30.98 12.20 4.17
CA ALA A 382 -32.10 11.57 4.87
C ALA A 382 -33.17 11.03 3.88
N GLU A 383 -33.45 11.78 2.81
CA GLU A 383 -34.35 11.37 1.74
C GLU A 383 -33.83 10.14 1.00
N LEU A 384 -32.54 10.12 0.63
CA LEU A 384 -31.89 8.97 -0.01
C LEU A 384 -31.95 7.73 0.89
N CYS A 385 -31.71 7.90 2.19
CA CYS A 385 -31.83 6.81 3.17
C CYS A 385 -33.25 6.21 3.18
N HIS A 386 -34.29 7.05 3.15
CA HIS A 386 -35.68 6.60 3.11
C HIS A 386 -36.02 5.92 1.79
N ARG A 387 -35.61 6.51 0.67
CA ARG A 387 -35.99 6.07 -0.68
C ARG A 387 -35.30 4.77 -1.12
N PHE A 388 -34.03 4.59 -0.77
CA PHE A 388 -33.19 3.50 -1.31
C PHE A 388 -32.80 2.44 -0.28
N GLY A 389 -33.34 2.51 0.95
CA GLY A 389 -33.07 1.52 1.99
C GLY A 389 -31.66 1.64 2.57
N GLY A 390 -31.26 2.88 2.88
CA GLY A 390 -30.04 3.18 3.63
C GLY A 390 -30.23 3.05 5.15
N PRO A 391 -29.31 3.60 5.96
CA PRO A 391 -29.48 3.69 7.40
C PRO A 391 -30.82 4.31 7.80
N LYS A 392 -31.53 3.71 8.76
CA LYS A 392 -32.83 4.23 9.21
C LYS A 392 -32.66 5.62 9.83
N VAL A 393 -33.39 6.61 9.31
CA VAL A 393 -33.41 7.97 9.89
C VAL A 393 -34.15 7.94 11.24
N VAL A 394 -33.44 8.28 12.32
CA VAL A 394 -33.95 8.34 13.70
C VAL A 394 -34.48 9.73 14.05
N GLN A 395 -33.82 10.76 13.54
CA GLN A 395 -34.22 12.16 13.66
C GLN A 395 -33.61 12.96 12.52
N LEU A 396 -34.37 13.90 11.97
CA LEU A 396 -33.87 14.99 11.15
C LEU A 396 -34.49 16.28 11.72
N LEU A 397 -33.66 17.22 12.15
CA LEU A 397 -34.10 18.48 12.73
C LEU A 397 -33.33 19.64 12.10
N GLY A 398 -34.05 20.66 11.65
CA GLY A 398 -33.47 21.94 11.25
C GLY A 398 -33.86 23.06 12.23
N ARG A 399 -32.90 23.91 12.57
CA ARG A 399 -33.03 25.21 13.24
C ARG A 399 -32.41 26.28 12.34
N GLU A 400 -32.59 27.56 12.68
CA GLU A 400 -32.23 28.71 11.82
C GLU A 400 -30.86 28.57 11.13
N ASP A 401 -29.81 28.18 11.85
CA ASP A 401 -28.45 28.02 11.30
C ASP A 401 -27.97 26.56 11.23
N THR A 402 -28.72 25.61 11.77
CA THR A 402 -28.22 24.26 12.06
C THR A 402 -29.17 23.15 11.58
N VAL A 403 -28.66 22.18 10.82
CA VAL A 403 -29.39 20.94 10.50
C VAL A 403 -28.66 19.76 11.13
N THR A 404 -29.40 18.89 11.83
CA THR A 404 -28.89 17.68 12.47
C THR A 404 -29.65 16.45 12.00
N LEU A 405 -28.91 15.42 11.60
CA LEU A 405 -29.41 14.12 11.13
C LEU A 405 -28.85 13.03 12.05
N ALA A 406 -29.72 12.20 12.60
CA ALA A 406 -29.35 11.01 13.35
C ALA A 406 -29.78 9.76 12.55
N LEU A 407 -28.82 8.95 12.14
CA LEU A 407 -29.03 7.68 11.43
C LEU A 407 -28.86 6.52 12.41
N ARG A 408 -29.72 5.51 12.36
CA ARG A 408 -29.67 4.35 13.26
C ARG A 408 -28.37 3.58 13.05
N TRP A 409 -27.71 3.23 14.15
CA TRP A 409 -26.58 2.33 14.18
C TRP A 409 -27.02 0.94 14.66
N PRO A 410 -26.70 -0.15 13.93
CA PRO A 410 -26.99 -1.53 14.35
C PRO A 410 -26.45 -1.89 15.73
N VAL A 411 -27.21 -2.67 16.48
CA VAL A 411 -26.84 -3.12 17.83
C VAL A 411 -26.55 -4.61 17.87
N ASP A 412 -25.66 -5.02 18.76
CA ASP A 412 -25.50 -6.42 19.08
C ASP A 412 -26.63 -6.91 19.97
N THR A 413 -27.43 -7.84 19.46
CA THR A 413 -28.54 -8.46 20.19
C THR A 413 -28.08 -9.23 21.43
N ARG A 414 -26.80 -9.63 21.51
CA ARG A 414 -26.23 -10.33 22.67
C ARG A 414 -25.77 -9.40 23.78
N HIS A 415 -25.03 -8.34 23.41
CA HIS A 415 -24.36 -7.45 24.38
C HIS A 415 -25.06 -6.09 24.53
N GLY A 416 -26.04 -5.78 23.68
CA GLY A 416 -26.77 -4.51 23.69
C GLY A 416 -25.97 -3.28 23.25
N GLY A 417 -24.71 -3.44 22.84
CA GLY A 417 -23.81 -2.38 22.39
C GLY A 417 -23.89 -2.07 20.88
N PRO A 418 -23.25 -0.99 20.40
CA PRO A 418 -23.18 -0.67 18.97
C PRO A 418 -22.26 -1.68 18.27
N ARG A 419 -22.65 -2.14 17.08
CA ARG A 419 -21.82 -3.05 16.27
C ARG A 419 -20.59 -2.33 15.71
N ASP A 420 -19.53 -3.09 15.47
CA ASP A 420 -18.35 -2.57 14.78
C ASP A 420 -18.57 -2.43 13.27
N THR A 421 -17.53 -2.00 12.56
CA THR A 421 -17.53 -1.86 11.10
C THR A 421 -16.75 -2.99 10.44
N LEU A 422 -16.82 -3.09 9.11
CA LEU A 422 -16.02 -4.05 8.33
C LEU A 422 -14.51 -3.88 8.55
N ARG A 423 -14.06 -2.76 9.13
CA ARG A 423 -12.67 -2.55 9.53
C ARG A 423 -12.13 -3.65 10.46
N GLU A 424 -12.96 -4.21 11.35
CA GLU A 424 -12.53 -5.29 12.27
C GLU A 424 -12.19 -6.61 11.54
N TYR A 425 -12.63 -6.74 10.29
CA TYR A 425 -12.32 -7.89 9.44
C TYR A 425 -11.08 -7.62 8.59
N CYS A 426 -10.68 -6.36 8.47
CA CYS A 426 -9.49 -5.95 7.73
C CYS A 426 -8.26 -6.13 8.63
N PRO A 427 -7.16 -6.71 8.12
CA PRO A 427 -5.92 -6.78 8.89
C PRO A 427 -5.43 -5.38 9.29
N THR A 428 -5.07 -5.22 10.56
CA THR A 428 -4.63 -3.93 11.14
C THR A 428 -3.16 -3.63 10.89
N SER A 429 -2.41 -4.56 10.32
CA SER A 429 -1.02 -4.40 9.87
C SER A 429 -0.74 -5.33 8.68
N PRO A 430 0.07 -4.90 7.67
CA PRO A 430 0.61 -5.79 6.65
C PRO A 430 1.54 -6.87 7.24
N VAL A 431 2.05 -6.64 8.46
CA VAL A 431 3.03 -7.47 9.13
C VAL A 431 2.34 -8.60 9.89
N GLY A 432 2.53 -9.82 9.41
CA GLY A 432 2.10 -11.03 10.12
C GLY A 432 0.61 -11.34 10.02
N ALA A 433 -0.11 -10.81 9.02
CA ALA A 433 -1.49 -11.20 8.76
C ALA A 433 -1.58 -12.73 8.69
N GLU A 434 -2.17 -13.34 9.73
CA GLU A 434 -2.76 -14.66 9.63
C GLU A 434 -3.49 -14.72 8.27
N ARG A 435 -3.27 -15.80 7.52
CA ARG A 435 -4.02 -16.05 6.28
C ARG A 435 -5.48 -15.65 6.49
N PRO A 436 -6.15 -14.99 5.52
CA PRO A 436 -7.52 -14.54 5.69
C PRO A 436 -8.32 -15.69 6.32
N ASN A 437 -8.70 -15.52 7.60
CA ASN A 437 -9.40 -16.58 8.31
C ASN A 437 -10.64 -16.90 7.47
N SER A 438 -10.73 -18.13 6.95
CA SER A 438 -11.77 -18.48 5.98
C SER A 438 -13.17 -18.21 6.52
N VAL A 439 -13.36 -18.28 7.84
CA VAL A 439 -14.61 -17.90 8.52
C VAL A 439 -14.85 -16.40 8.44
N ARG A 440 -13.85 -15.57 8.73
CA ARG A 440 -13.95 -14.10 8.63
C ARG A 440 -14.19 -13.66 7.19
N LEU A 441 -13.47 -14.24 6.24
CA LEU A 441 -13.66 -13.98 4.81
C LEU A 441 -15.06 -14.39 4.37
N LEU A 442 -15.52 -15.59 4.71
CA LEU A 442 -16.88 -16.05 4.40
C LEU A 442 -17.94 -15.10 4.96
N ARG A 443 -17.79 -14.66 6.22
CA ARG A 443 -18.70 -13.69 6.85
C ARG A 443 -18.63 -12.33 6.15
N ALA A 444 -17.46 -11.85 5.74
CA ALA A 444 -17.32 -10.62 4.97
C ALA A 444 -18.04 -10.70 3.62
N LEU A 445 -17.78 -11.75 2.84
CA LEU A 445 -18.40 -11.93 1.52
C LEU A 445 -19.93 -12.03 1.62
N ARG A 446 -20.43 -12.78 2.62
CA ARG A 446 -21.88 -12.86 2.89
C ARG A 446 -22.46 -11.52 3.31
N GLY A 447 -21.77 -10.81 4.19
CA GLY A 447 -22.22 -9.52 4.72
C GLY A 447 -22.24 -8.40 3.67
N LEU A 448 -21.33 -8.44 2.69
CA LEU A 448 -21.27 -7.46 1.61
C LEU A 448 -22.42 -7.59 0.59
N ILE A 449 -23.09 -8.74 0.49
CA ILE A 449 -24.18 -8.95 -0.47
C ILE A 449 -25.31 -7.93 -0.27
N PRO A 450 -25.91 -7.77 0.93
CA PRO A 450 -26.92 -6.72 1.19
C PRO A 450 -26.43 -5.30 0.89
N VAL A 451 -25.14 -5.01 1.12
CA VAL A 451 -24.55 -3.70 0.78
C VAL A 451 -24.63 -3.47 -0.73
N THR A 452 -24.29 -4.49 -1.54
CA THR A 452 -24.43 -4.37 -3.00
C THR A 452 -25.88 -4.19 -3.45
N GLU A 453 -26.87 -4.71 -2.74
CA GLU A 453 -28.30 -4.54 -3.08
C GLU A 453 -28.76 -3.09 -2.83
N THR A 454 -28.33 -2.47 -1.73
CA THR A 454 -28.59 -1.05 -1.47
C THR A 454 -27.93 -0.16 -2.51
N LEU A 455 -26.70 -0.50 -2.91
CA LEU A 455 -25.98 0.24 -3.96
C LEU A 455 -26.64 0.09 -5.34
N ASP A 456 -27.14 -1.09 -5.71
CA ASP A 456 -27.90 -1.26 -6.97
C ASP A 456 -29.09 -0.31 -7.05
N ARG A 457 -29.86 -0.19 -5.96
CA ARG A 457 -31.01 0.74 -5.91
C ARG A 457 -30.61 2.20 -6.10
N LEU A 458 -29.43 2.60 -5.60
CA LEU A 458 -28.88 3.94 -5.86
C LEU A 458 -28.42 4.08 -7.32
N HIS A 459 -27.74 3.06 -7.84
CA HIS A 459 -27.19 3.04 -9.21
C HIS A 459 -28.28 3.08 -10.26
N GLU A 460 -29.43 2.43 -10.03
CA GLU A 460 -30.63 2.51 -10.88
C GLU A 460 -31.17 3.94 -11.02
N ALA A 461 -30.96 4.78 -10.00
CA ALA A 461 -31.29 6.20 -10.04
C ALA A 461 -30.14 7.09 -10.56
N GLY A 462 -29.03 6.49 -11.02
CA GLY A 462 -27.84 7.22 -11.47
C GLY A 462 -27.01 7.83 -10.32
N ILE A 463 -27.27 7.42 -9.07
CA ILE A 463 -26.62 7.95 -7.87
C ILE A 463 -25.55 6.97 -7.40
N ALA A 464 -24.37 7.47 -7.05
CA ALA A 464 -23.30 6.65 -6.46
C ALA A 464 -23.02 7.08 -5.01
N HIS A 465 -22.58 6.13 -4.19
CA HIS A 465 -22.20 6.36 -2.79
C HIS A 465 -20.90 7.17 -2.67
N ARG A 466 -19.88 6.84 -3.46
CA ARG A 466 -18.61 7.57 -3.66
C ARG A 466 -17.66 7.64 -2.45
N ALA A 467 -18.07 7.14 -1.29
CA ALA A 467 -17.24 7.06 -0.08
C ALA A 467 -17.16 5.65 0.55
N LEU A 468 -17.20 4.58 -0.25
CA LEU A 468 -17.11 3.22 0.29
C LEU A 468 -15.69 2.91 0.79
N ARG A 469 -15.62 2.47 2.04
CA ARG A 469 -14.43 2.04 2.78
C ARG A 469 -14.85 1.14 3.94
N PRO A 470 -13.95 0.39 4.60
CA PRO A 470 -14.35 -0.54 5.66
C PRO A 470 -15.15 0.10 6.81
N THR A 471 -14.88 1.35 7.17
CA THR A 471 -15.64 2.07 8.21
C THR A 471 -16.99 2.61 7.76
N ALA A 472 -17.26 2.65 6.44
CA ALA A 472 -18.55 3.04 5.87
C ALA A 472 -19.56 1.87 5.85
N ILE A 473 -19.14 0.68 6.26
CA ILE A 473 -19.95 -0.54 6.27
C ILE A 473 -20.05 -1.05 7.71
N VAL A 474 -21.24 -1.00 8.29
CA VAL A 474 -21.50 -1.45 9.66
C VAL A 474 -21.87 -2.92 9.65
N LEU A 475 -21.30 -3.68 10.60
CA LEU A 475 -21.62 -5.09 10.77
C LEU A 475 -23.03 -5.23 11.35
N GLY A 476 -23.85 -6.09 10.76
CA GLY A 476 -25.17 -6.45 11.28
C GLY A 476 -25.35 -7.96 11.34
N ASP A 477 -26.57 -8.39 11.66
CA ASP A 477 -27.00 -9.79 11.71
C ASP A 477 -28.36 -9.89 11.00
N PRO A 478 -28.51 -10.61 9.87
CA PRO A 478 -27.54 -11.52 9.24
C PRO A 478 -26.56 -10.89 8.23
N GLY A 479 -26.58 -9.57 8.00
CA GLY A 479 -25.83 -8.90 6.92
C GLY A 479 -25.24 -7.54 7.31
N MET A 480 -24.46 -6.93 6.42
CA MET A 480 -23.88 -5.59 6.65
C MET A 480 -24.73 -4.50 6.00
N SER A 481 -24.64 -3.28 6.52
CA SER A 481 -25.34 -2.11 5.98
C SER A 481 -24.39 -0.95 5.78
N LEU A 482 -24.72 -0.05 4.85
CA LEU A 482 -24.04 1.24 4.76
C LEU A 482 -24.24 2.02 6.07
N ARG A 483 -23.25 2.85 6.41
CA ARG A 483 -23.28 3.73 7.59
C ARG A 483 -24.03 5.03 7.33
N ASP A 484 -23.83 5.60 6.14
CA ASP A 484 -24.32 6.92 5.74
C ASP A 484 -24.42 7.02 4.21
N LEU A 485 -25.04 8.07 3.68
CA LEU A 485 -25.16 8.34 2.22
C LEU A 485 -24.68 9.78 1.90
N GLY A 486 -23.70 10.29 2.64
CA GLY A 486 -23.37 11.72 2.64
C GLY A 486 -22.94 12.25 1.27
N LEU A 487 -21.95 11.62 0.64
CA LEU A 487 -21.52 12.04 -0.70
C LEU A 487 -22.59 11.73 -1.76
N ALA A 488 -23.38 10.68 -1.63
CA ALA A 488 -24.50 10.44 -2.55
C ALA A 488 -25.48 11.64 -2.61
N ALA A 489 -25.58 12.43 -1.54
CA ALA A 489 -26.46 13.59 -1.44
C ALA A 489 -25.87 14.91 -1.97
N THR A 490 -24.63 14.89 -2.47
CA THR A 490 -23.93 16.07 -3.01
C THR A 490 -23.56 15.89 -4.47
N ARG A 491 -23.24 16.99 -5.16
CA ARG A 491 -22.66 16.92 -6.51
C ARG A 491 -21.21 16.43 -6.44
N PRO A 492 -20.74 15.61 -7.40
CA PRO A 492 -19.36 15.21 -7.46
C PRO A 492 -18.37 16.35 -7.60
N ARG A 493 -17.26 16.23 -6.88
CA ARG A 493 -16.14 17.17 -6.93
C ARG A 493 -14.84 16.42 -7.21
N PRO A 494 -13.97 16.94 -8.11
CA PRO A 494 -12.64 16.39 -8.27
C PRO A 494 -11.88 16.39 -6.94
N GLY A 495 -11.15 15.32 -6.67
CA GLY A 495 -10.35 15.14 -5.45
C GLY A 495 -11.14 14.72 -4.21
N GLU A 496 -12.45 14.50 -4.30
CA GLU A 496 -13.27 14.14 -3.14
C GLU A 496 -12.82 12.82 -2.49
N HIS A 497 -12.98 12.75 -1.16
CA HIS A 497 -12.70 11.56 -0.35
C HIS A 497 -11.31 10.95 -0.61
N PRO A 498 -10.23 11.72 -0.44
CA PRO A 498 -8.87 11.22 -0.65
C PRO A 498 -8.58 10.05 0.29
N GLY A 499 -7.88 9.04 -0.24
CA GLY A 499 -7.53 7.87 0.54
C GLY A 499 -7.29 6.63 -0.33
N PRO A 500 -6.97 5.50 0.31
CA PRO A 500 -6.50 4.31 -0.42
C PRO A 500 -7.61 3.55 -1.17
N TYR A 501 -8.88 3.90 -0.97
CA TYR A 501 -10.01 3.35 -1.72
C TYR A 501 -10.47 4.29 -2.85
N GLN A 502 -9.91 5.51 -2.94
CA GLN A 502 -10.33 6.52 -3.91
C GLN A 502 -10.17 5.99 -5.34
N ALA A 503 -11.25 6.04 -6.12
CA ALA A 503 -11.23 5.58 -7.51
C ALA A 503 -10.48 6.57 -8.41
N PRO A 504 -9.86 6.13 -9.52
CA PRO A 504 -9.13 7.00 -10.44
C PRO A 504 -9.94 8.22 -10.92
N GLU A 505 -11.23 8.04 -11.19
CA GLU A 505 -12.14 9.09 -11.66
C GLU A 505 -12.57 10.09 -10.58
N GLN A 506 -12.27 9.83 -9.30
CA GLN A 506 -12.50 10.79 -8.21
C GLN A 506 -11.36 11.77 -8.03
N ARG A 507 -10.23 11.58 -8.72
CA ARG A 507 -9.02 12.37 -8.49
C ARG A 507 -9.02 13.67 -9.28
N HIS A 508 -8.20 14.61 -8.84
CA HIS A 508 -7.94 15.83 -9.60
C HIS A 508 -7.38 15.48 -11.00
N GLY A 509 -7.89 16.14 -12.03
CA GLY A 509 -7.46 15.92 -13.41
C GLY A 509 -8.01 14.67 -14.10
N ALA A 510 -8.99 13.96 -13.51
CA ALA A 510 -9.63 12.83 -14.15
C ALA A 510 -10.43 13.24 -15.41
N LEU A 511 -10.37 12.39 -16.44
CA LEU A 511 -11.07 12.59 -17.73
C LEU A 511 -12.58 12.33 -17.64
N SER A 512 -13.02 11.54 -16.66
CA SER A 512 -14.41 11.18 -16.40
C SER A 512 -14.76 11.52 -14.96
N GLY A 513 -16.02 11.91 -14.71
CA GLY A 513 -16.50 12.19 -13.36
C GLY A 513 -16.89 10.92 -12.56
N PRO A 514 -17.00 11.02 -11.22
CA PRO A 514 -17.48 9.93 -10.38
C PRO A 514 -18.90 9.49 -10.71
N GLY A 515 -19.18 8.19 -10.57
CA GLY A 515 -20.49 7.60 -10.87
C GLY A 515 -20.62 6.17 -10.32
N PRO A 516 -21.62 5.37 -10.75
CA PRO A 516 -21.84 4.01 -10.25
C PRO A 516 -20.59 3.10 -10.28
N ALA A 517 -19.76 3.24 -11.32
CA ALA A 517 -18.52 2.49 -11.45
C ALA A 517 -17.48 2.82 -10.36
N THR A 518 -17.58 3.99 -9.72
CA THR A 518 -16.75 4.40 -8.57
C THR A 518 -17.00 3.49 -7.37
N ASP A 519 -18.26 3.16 -7.09
CA ASP A 519 -18.61 2.25 -5.98
C ASP A 519 -18.12 0.83 -6.25
N VAL A 520 -18.15 0.39 -7.51
CA VAL A 520 -17.61 -0.92 -7.94
C VAL A 520 -16.12 -1.00 -7.66
N TYR A 521 -15.37 0.05 -8.00
CA TYR A 521 -13.94 0.13 -7.68
C TYR A 521 -13.69 0.10 -6.17
N GLN A 522 -14.44 0.89 -5.41
CA GLN A 522 -14.26 0.98 -3.96
C GLN A 522 -14.61 -0.35 -3.25
N LEU A 523 -15.62 -1.08 -3.70
CA LEU A 523 -15.90 -2.43 -3.23
C LEU A 523 -14.78 -3.41 -3.60
N GLY A 524 -14.26 -3.32 -4.84
CA GLY A 524 -13.07 -4.05 -5.25
C GLY A 524 -11.88 -3.75 -4.32
N ALA A 525 -11.68 -2.50 -3.96
CA ALA A 525 -10.59 -2.07 -3.09
C ALA A 525 -10.72 -2.63 -1.66
N ILE A 526 -11.94 -2.68 -1.13
CA ILE A 526 -12.24 -3.33 0.15
C ILE A 526 -11.98 -4.84 0.07
N LEU A 527 -12.44 -5.51 -0.99
CA LEU A 527 -12.19 -6.94 -1.21
C LEU A 527 -10.70 -7.24 -1.34
N HIS A 528 -9.95 -6.41 -2.06
CA HIS A 528 -8.50 -6.51 -2.14
C HIS A 528 -7.87 -6.45 -0.75
N GLN A 529 -8.29 -5.51 0.10
CA GLN A 529 -7.78 -5.44 1.47
C GLN A 529 -8.11 -6.66 2.31
N LEU A 530 -9.34 -7.18 2.22
CA LEU A 530 -9.74 -8.39 2.94
C LEU A 530 -8.90 -9.62 2.52
N LEU A 531 -8.47 -9.68 1.26
CA LEU A 531 -7.72 -10.81 0.70
C LEU A 531 -6.20 -10.66 0.77
N ALA A 532 -5.69 -9.44 0.63
CA ALA A 532 -4.27 -9.12 0.53
C ALA A 532 -3.70 -8.47 1.80
N GLY A 533 -4.56 -8.09 2.75
CA GLY A 533 -4.20 -7.36 3.96
C GLY A 533 -4.01 -5.84 3.78
N ARG A 534 -4.07 -5.34 2.54
CA ARG A 534 -3.92 -3.91 2.22
C ARG A 534 -4.82 -3.51 1.05
N PRO A 535 -5.30 -2.25 0.97
CA PRO A 535 -6.03 -1.75 -0.20
C PRO A 535 -5.18 -1.79 -1.49
N PRO A 536 -5.81 -1.69 -2.67
CA PRO A 536 -5.11 -1.67 -3.94
C PRO A 536 -4.26 -0.40 -4.02
N VAL A 537 -3.13 -0.52 -4.70
CA VAL A 537 -2.23 0.62 -4.96
C VAL A 537 -2.29 0.90 -6.45
N GLU A 538 -2.38 2.16 -6.81
CA GLU A 538 -2.43 2.54 -8.22
C GLU A 538 -1.19 2.07 -9.00
N GLY A 539 -1.40 1.64 -10.24
CA GLY A 539 -0.34 1.15 -11.13
C GLY A 539 0.06 -0.30 -10.87
N LEU A 540 -0.40 -0.90 -9.77
CA LEU A 540 -0.06 -2.27 -9.36
C LEU A 540 -1.18 -3.25 -9.75
N PRO A 541 -0.86 -4.45 -10.27
CA PRO A 541 -1.89 -5.42 -10.64
C PRO A 541 -2.77 -5.76 -9.43
N PRO A 542 -4.10 -5.82 -9.64
CA PRO A 542 -5.12 -5.77 -8.60
C PRO A 542 -5.30 -7.03 -7.74
N TYR A 543 -4.25 -7.82 -7.49
CA TYR A 543 -4.14 -8.97 -6.57
C TYR A 543 -3.46 -10.17 -7.26
N ARG A 544 -2.50 -10.81 -6.58
CA ARG A 544 -2.06 -12.19 -6.92
C ARG A 544 -2.60 -13.12 -5.85
N SER A 545 -3.35 -14.15 -6.25
CA SER A 545 -3.89 -15.14 -5.32
C SER A 545 -2.77 -15.83 -4.55
N SER A 546 -2.72 -15.60 -3.25
CA SER A 546 -1.86 -16.35 -2.32
C SER A 546 -2.73 -16.84 -1.15
N GLY A 547 -3.51 -17.89 -1.37
CA GLY A 547 -4.42 -18.45 -0.37
C GLY A 547 -5.61 -19.20 -0.99
N PRO A 548 -6.52 -19.76 -0.17
CA PRO A 548 -7.74 -20.43 -0.63
C PRO A 548 -8.78 -19.40 -1.08
N VAL A 549 -8.45 -18.62 -2.11
CA VAL A 549 -9.38 -17.66 -2.71
C VAL A 549 -9.98 -18.31 -3.94
N PRO A 550 -11.31 -18.40 -4.03
CA PRO A 550 -12.01 -18.84 -5.22
C PRO A 550 -11.46 -18.16 -6.50
N PRO A 551 -11.01 -18.91 -7.53
CA PRO A 551 -10.44 -18.33 -8.74
C PRO A 551 -11.36 -17.30 -9.42
N GLY A 552 -12.67 -17.54 -9.39
CA GLY A 552 -13.68 -16.62 -9.91
C GLY A 552 -13.72 -15.28 -9.15
N LEU A 553 -13.46 -15.28 -7.83
CA LEU A 553 -13.39 -14.05 -7.05
C LEU A 553 -12.14 -13.23 -7.39
N ALA A 554 -10.99 -13.90 -7.63
CA ALA A 554 -9.75 -13.22 -7.98
C ALA A 554 -9.84 -12.53 -9.36
N GLN A 555 -10.45 -13.19 -10.35
CA GLN A 555 -10.69 -12.61 -11.68
C GLN A 555 -11.64 -11.41 -11.61
N LEU A 556 -12.73 -11.55 -10.84
CA LEU A 556 -13.71 -10.49 -10.66
C LEU A 556 -13.10 -9.29 -9.93
N LEU A 557 -12.29 -9.52 -8.90
CA LEU A 557 -11.55 -8.48 -8.20
C LEU A 557 -10.68 -7.67 -9.17
N ALA A 558 -9.93 -8.35 -10.03
CA ALA A 558 -9.10 -7.69 -11.02
C ALA A 558 -9.92 -6.78 -11.95
N ALA A 559 -11.08 -7.25 -12.42
CA ALA A 559 -11.97 -6.47 -13.26
C ALA A 559 -12.59 -5.27 -12.52
N THR A 560 -12.96 -5.41 -11.24
CA THR A 560 -13.51 -4.29 -10.45
C THR A 560 -12.51 -3.14 -10.24
N LEU A 561 -11.21 -3.44 -10.27
CA LEU A 561 -10.13 -2.48 -10.05
C LEU A 561 -9.55 -1.88 -11.34
N ALA A 562 -10.22 -2.08 -12.49
CA ALA A 562 -9.80 -1.47 -13.75
C ALA A 562 -9.74 0.06 -13.66
N ARG A 563 -8.71 0.67 -14.27
CA ARG A 563 -8.54 2.13 -14.27
C ARG A 563 -9.68 2.83 -15.00
N ASP A 564 -10.06 2.30 -16.16
CA ASP A 564 -11.21 2.75 -16.92
C ASP A 564 -12.52 2.32 -16.22
N PRO A 565 -13.39 3.27 -15.81
CA PRO A 565 -14.68 2.96 -15.21
C PRO A 565 -15.58 2.11 -16.12
N ALA A 566 -15.50 2.26 -17.44
CA ALA A 566 -16.32 1.52 -18.40
C ALA A 566 -15.90 0.04 -18.53
N ALA A 567 -14.66 -0.28 -18.19
CA ALA A 567 -14.13 -1.65 -18.20
C ALA A 567 -14.54 -2.46 -16.95
N ARG A 568 -15.12 -1.81 -15.93
CA ARG A 568 -15.51 -2.48 -14.68
C ARG A 568 -16.81 -3.25 -14.87
N PRO A 569 -16.96 -4.43 -14.23
CA PRO A 569 -18.19 -5.19 -14.31
C PRO A 569 -19.34 -4.43 -13.62
N PRO A 570 -20.59 -4.60 -14.08
CA PRO A 570 -21.73 -4.06 -13.37
C PRO A 570 -21.87 -4.69 -11.98
N LEU A 571 -22.42 -3.94 -11.03
CA LEU A 571 -22.50 -4.36 -9.63
C LEU A 571 -23.24 -5.69 -9.42
N ARG A 572 -24.23 -6.02 -10.26
CA ARG A 572 -24.89 -7.34 -10.30
C ARG A 572 -23.92 -8.52 -10.52
N MET A 573 -22.89 -8.36 -11.35
CA MET A 573 -21.87 -9.39 -11.58
C MET A 573 -20.96 -9.52 -10.36
N LEU A 574 -20.61 -8.39 -9.72
CA LEU A 574 -19.88 -8.41 -8.45
C LEU A 574 -20.65 -9.20 -7.39
N ARG A 575 -21.95 -8.91 -7.21
CA ARG A 575 -22.84 -9.65 -6.29
C ARG A 575 -22.87 -11.15 -6.57
N ALA A 576 -23.05 -11.54 -7.84
CA ALA A 576 -23.06 -12.95 -8.23
C ALA A 576 -21.74 -13.65 -7.88
N GLY A 577 -20.61 -12.98 -8.09
CA GLY A 577 -19.30 -13.49 -7.69
C GLY A 577 -19.11 -13.61 -6.18
N LEU A 578 -19.61 -12.65 -5.39
CA LEU A 578 -19.63 -12.75 -3.92
C LEU A 578 -20.42 -13.98 -3.45
N HIS A 579 -21.60 -14.23 -4.05
CA HIS A 579 -22.38 -15.44 -3.76
C HIS A 579 -21.67 -16.74 -4.15
N GLY A 580 -21.01 -16.76 -5.31
CA GLY A 580 -20.26 -17.93 -5.77
C GLY A 580 -19.09 -18.24 -4.83
N ALA A 581 -18.29 -17.23 -4.51
CA ALA A 581 -17.15 -17.35 -3.61
C ALA A 581 -17.55 -17.75 -2.19
N ALA A 582 -18.63 -17.18 -1.64
CA ALA A 582 -19.16 -17.56 -0.35
C ALA A 582 -19.65 -19.02 -0.31
N ARG A 583 -20.25 -19.52 -1.41
CA ARG A 583 -20.67 -20.93 -1.53
C ARG A 583 -19.47 -21.87 -1.60
N GLU A 584 -18.45 -21.51 -2.37
CA GLU A 584 -17.22 -22.30 -2.50
C GLU A 584 -16.47 -22.39 -1.16
N LEU A 585 -16.26 -21.25 -0.49
CA LEU A 585 -15.64 -21.21 0.83
C LEU A 585 -16.41 -22.05 1.84
N ALA A 586 -17.75 -21.95 1.87
CA ALA A 586 -18.58 -22.74 2.79
C ALA A 586 -18.52 -24.25 2.57
N ARG A 587 -18.09 -24.73 1.39
CA ARG A 587 -17.91 -26.15 1.07
C ARG A 587 -16.49 -26.65 1.34
N ALA A 588 -15.54 -25.76 1.65
CA ALA A 588 -14.16 -26.14 1.87
C ALA A 588 -14.03 -26.97 3.16
N PRO A 589 -13.31 -28.12 3.15
CA PRO A 589 -13.24 -29.08 4.26
C PRO A 589 -12.48 -28.60 5.52
N HIS A 590 -12.19 -27.30 5.62
CA HIS A 590 -11.38 -26.68 6.68
C HIS A 590 -12.13 -25.63 7.51
N LEU A 591 -13.45 -25.49 7.33
CA LEU A 591 -14.29 -24.67 8.20
C LEU A 591 -14.85 -25.56 9.33
N PRO A 592 -14.68 -25.17 10.60
CA PRO A 592 -15.27 -25.89 11.74
C PRO A 592 -16.79 -25.83 11.73
#